data_AF-A0A223KMV2-F1
#
_entry.id   AF-A0A223KMV2-F1
#
_cell.length_a   1.000
_cell.length_b   1.000
_cell.length_c   1.000
_cell.angle_alpha   90.00
_cell.angle_beta   90.00
_cell.angle_gamma   90.00
#
_symmetry.space_group_name_H-M   'P 1'
#
loop_
_entity.id
_entity.type
_entity.pdbx_description
1 polymer ?
#
loop_
_entity_poly.entity_id
_entity_poly.type
_entity_poly.pdbx_seq_one_letter_code
_entity_poly.pdbx_strand_id
1 'polypeptide(L)'
;MTENEVVIEELNTLLRGTFMGIRSYEHYIQQVEDEELKKTFQSMQQEVKENAQKLAERIQNLGGVPADSEGFTGKMHSYMHKAMLSDNPHQLLEDAVKGLDNYGVQYSEEVVKGDLDPESKQIAEEVINTSRKQVDILKQLLQ
;
A
#
# COMPACT_ATOMS: atom_id res chain seq x y z
N MET A 1 -12.46 12.22 -20.57
CA MET A 1 -11.89 10.90 -20.28
C MET A 1 -12.99 9.86 -20.47
N THR A 2 -12.67 8.69 -20.97
CA THR A 2 -13.62 7.56 -20.99
C THR A 2 -13.80 7.00 -19.57
N GLU A 3 -14.88 6.24 -19.32
CA GLU A 3 -15.08 5.57 -18.02
C GLU A 3 -13.85 4.70 -17.66
N ASN A 4 -13.32 3.95 -18.63
CA ASN A 4 -12.12 3.13 -18.41
C ASN A 4 -10.88 3.95 -18.08
N GLU A 5 -10.69 5.14 -18.66
CA GLU A 5 -9.53 6.00 -18.35
C GLU A 5 -9.54 6.46 -16.88
N VAL A 6 -10.72 6.76 -16.32
CA VAL A 6 -10.87 7.12 -14.91
C VAL A 6 -10.54 5.93 -14.01
N VAL A 7 -11.12 4.75 -14.30
CA VAL A 7 -10.83 3.52 -13.56
C VAL A 7 -9.35 3.18 -13.59
N ILE A 8 -8.72 3.27 -14.77
CA ILE A 8 -7.27 3.03 -14.93
C ILE A 8 -6.46 4.01 -14.07
N GLU A 9 -6.83 5.29 -14.01
CA GLU A 9 -6.12 6.29 -13.23
C GLU A 9 -6.24 6.05 -11.72
N GLU A 10 -7.43 5.71 -11.24
CA GLU A 10 -7.68 5.37 -9.83
C GLU A 10 -6.91 4.12 -9.42
N LEU A 11 -6.98 3.05 -10.21
CA LEU A 11 -6.23 1.81 -9.95
C LEU A 11 -4.72 2.03 -9.99
N ASN A 12 -4.23 2.88 -10.90
CA ASN A 12 -2.81 3.25 -10.95
C ASN A 12 -2.39 4.05 -9.71
N THR A 13 -3.26 4.89 -9.18
CA THR A 13 -3.00 5.64 -7.96
C THR A 13 -2.94 4.71 -6.75
N LEU A 14 -3.85 3.75 -6.67
CA LEU A 14 -3.81 2.70 -5.66
C LEU A 14 -2.54 1.84 -5.79
N LEU A 15 -2.17 1.42 -7.00
CA LEU A 15 -0.98 0.63 -7.28
C LEU A 15 0.32 1.34 -6.84
N ARG A 16 0.44 2.65 -7.09
CA ARG A 16 1.55 3.45 -6.55
C ARG A 16 1.57 3.38 -5.03
N GLY A 17 0.43 3.60 -4.36
CA GLY A 17 0.33 3.43 -2.91
C GLY A 17 0.77 2.04 -2.42
N THR A 18 0.43 0.99 -3.16
CA THR A 18 0.85 -0.38 -2.89
C THR A 18 2.37 -0.56 -3.02
N PHE A 19 3.01 -0.02 -4.06
CA PHE A 19 4.48 -0.02 -4.18
C PHE A 19 5.17 0.76 -3.07
N MET A 20 4.57 1.87 -2.61
CA MET A 20 5.07 2.57 -1.44
C MET A 20 5.04 1.65 -0.21
N GLY A 21 3.94 0.94 0.03
CA GLY A 21 3.84 -0.05 1.12
C GLY A 21 4.92 -1.13 1.05
N ILE A 22 5.20 -1.68 -0.14
CA ILE A 22 6.27 -2.68 -0.33
C ILE A 22 7.62 -2.13 0.11
N ARG A 23 7.99 -0.93 -0.38
CA ARG A 23 9.28 -0.29 -0.05
C ARG A 23 9.39 0.08 1.43
N SER A 24 8.30 0.54 2.05
CA SER A 24 8.27 0.77 3.50
C SER A 24 8.55 -0.52 4.27
N TYR A 25 7.92 -1.65 3.89
CA TYR A 25 8.22 -2.93 4.52
C TYR A 25 9.67 -3.38 4.27
N GLU A 26 10.24 -3.15 3.08
CA GLU A 26 11.67 -3.44 2.82
C GLU A 26 12.58 -2.71 3.81
N HIS A 27 12.33 -1.42 4.04
CA HIS A 27 13.05 -0.64 5.06
C HIS A 27 12.85 -1.22 6.46
N TYR A 28 11.61 -1.50 6.84
CA TYR A 28 11.27 -2.05 8.15
C TYR A 28 11.97 -3.38 8.44
N ILE A 29 11.98 -4.29 7.47
CA ILE A 29 12.63 -5.60 7.56
C ILE A 29 14.15 -5.47 7.74
N GLN A 30 14.77 -4.44 7.14
CA GLN A 30 16.21 -4.19 7.26
C GLN A 30 16.60 -3.60 8.62
N GLN A 31 15.73 -2.79 9.23
CA GLN A 31 16.03 -2.10 10.48
C GLN A 31 15.63 -2.90 11.74
N VAL A 32 14.69 -3.85 11.63
CA VAL A 32 14.20 -4.60 12.79
C VAL A 32 15.15 -5.73 13.20
N GLU A 33 15.51 -5.76 14.49
CA GLU A 33 16.32 -6.82 15.09
C GLU A 33 15.48 -8.00 15.60
N ASP A 34 14.22 -7.74 16.01
CA ASP A 34 13.30 -8.77 16.48
C ASP A 34 12.87 -9.69 15.32
N GLU A 35 13.16 -10.99 15.46
CA GLU A 35 12.94 -11.98 14.41
C GLU A 35 11.47 -12.35 14.19
N GLU A 36 10.60 -12.20 15.20
CA GLU A 36 9.17 -12.44 15.06
C GLU A 36 8.50 -11.29 14.32
N LEU A 37 8.85 -10.05 14.68
CA LEU A 37 8.42 -8.85 13.99
C LEU A 37 8.95 -8.80 12.55
N LYS A 38 10.21 -9.21 12.32
CA LYS A 38 10.77 -9.36 10.97
C LYS A 38 9.94 -10.30 10.10
N LYS A 39 9.59 -11.49 10.62
CA LYS A 39 8.74 -12.46 9.91
C LYS A 39 7.35 -11.91 9.63
N THR A 40 6.79 -11.15 10.57
CA THR A 40 5.50 -10.49 10.42
C THR A 40 5.55 -9.49 9.26
N PHE A 41 6.54 -8.60 9.22
CA PHE A 41 6.70 -7.65 8.11
C PHE A 41 6.97 -8.34 6.77
N GLN A 42 7.74 -9.43 6.74
CA GLN A 42 7.96 -10.23 5.52
C GLN A 42 6.65 -10.83 4.99
N SER A 43 5.82 -11.39 5.88
CA SER A 43 4.50 -11.92 5.51
C SER A 43 3.58 -10.83 4.96
N MET A 44 3.51 -9.69 5.65
CA MET A 44 2.70 -8.55 5.20
C MET A 44 3.18 -7.99 3.85
N GLN A 45 4.49 -7.87 3.66
CA GLN A 45 5.06 -7.43 2.38
C GLN A 45 4.65 -8.36 1.24
N GLN A 46 4.63 -9.68 1.48
CA GLN A 46 4.23 -10.65 0.48
C GLN A 46 2.74 -10.48 0.08
N GLU A 47 1.84 -10.29 1.04
CA GLU A 47 0.43 -9.97 0.77
C GLU A 47 0.31 -8.67 -0.08
N VAL A 48 1.10 -7.65 0.23
CA VAL A 48 1.08 -6.38 -0.53
C VAL A 48 1.65 -6.54 -1.95
N LYS A 49 2.66 -7.40 -2.15
CA LYS A 49 3.19 -7.74 -3.49
C LYS A 49 2.13 -8.44 -4.35
N GLU A 50 1.37 -9.36 -3.78
CA GLU A 50 0.26 -10.03 -4.48
C GLU A 50 -0.85 -9.03 -4.87
N ASN A 51 -1.16 -8.09 -3.97
CA ASN A 51 -2.09 -7.00 -4.28
C ASN A 51 -1.62 -6.10 -5.42
N ALA A 52 -0.32 -5.77 -5.47
CA ALA A 52 0.25 -5.00 -6.58
C ALA A 52 0.11 -5.75 -7.92
N GLN A 53 0.29 -7.08 -7.92
CA GLN A 53 0.10 -7.92 -9.11
C GLN A 53 -1.35 -7.89 -9.60
N LYS A 54 -2.32 -8.06 -8.70
CA LYS A 54 -3.76 -8.00 -9.04
C LYS A 54 -4.16 -6.66 -9.65
N LEU A 55 -3.68 -5.55 -9.07
CA LEU A 55 -3.93 -4.20 -9.58
C LEU A 55 -3.32 -4.02 -10.97
N ALA A 56 -2.05 -4.42 -11.15
CA ALA A 56 -1.38 -4.30 -12.44
C ALA A 56 -2.08 -5.12 -13.53
N GLU A 57 -2.47 -6.36 -13.24
CA GLU A 57 -3.23 -7.21 -14.16
C GLU A 57 -4.57 -6.55 -14.53
N ARG A 58 -5.30 -6.02 -13.55
CA ARG A 58 -6.58 -5.33 -13.83
C ARG A 58 -6.40 -4.12 -14.74
N ILE A 59 -5.39 -3.30 -14.48
CA ILE A 59 -5.06 -2.14 -15.32
C ILE A 59 -4.78 -2.57 -16.77
N GLN A 60 -4.02 -3.64 -16.97
CA GLN A 60 -3.73 -4.18 -18.30
C GLN A 60 -4.99 -4.72 -18.99
N ASN A 61 -5.88 -5.40 -18.26
CA ASN A 61 -7.14 -5.92 -18.79
C ASN A 61 -8.08 -4.80 -19.27
N LEU A 62 -7.98 -3.61 -18.67
CA LEU A 62 -8.70 -2.40 -19.09
C LEU A 62 -8.04 -1.67 -20.27
N GLY A 63 -6.87 -2.15 -20.74
CA GLY A 63 -6.08 -1.53 -21.81
C GLY A 63 -5.14 -0.42 -21.34
N GLY A 64 -4.96 -0.26 -20.02
CA GLY A 64 -4.05 0.70 -19.42
C GLY A 64 -2.62 0.17 -19.29
N VAL A 65 -1.69 1.09 -19.01
CA VAL A 65 -0.31 0.75 -18.62
C VAL A 65 -0.21 0.85 -17.10
N PRO A 66 0.16 -0.23 -16.38
CA PRO A 66 0.40 -0.17 -14.94
C PRO A 66 1.54 0.78 -14.61
N ALA A 67 1.36 1.54 -13.55
CA ALA A 67 2.41 2.33 -12.95
C ALA A 67 3.55 1.40 -12.54
N ASP A 68 4.78 1.88 -12.67
CA ASP A 68 5.93 1.21 -12.12
C ASP A 68 6.09 1.56 -10.62
N SER A 69 7.12 0.99 -9.99
CA SER A 69 7.43 1.30 -8.60
C SER A 69 8.02 2.70 -8.39
N GLU A 70 8.32 3.41 -9.49
CA GLU A 70 8.88 4.75 -9.49
C GLU A 70 7.76 5.80 -9.69
N GLY A 71 8.05 7.09 -9.54
CA GLY A 71 7.04 8.13 -9.78
C GLY A 71 6.13 8.50 -8.60
N PHE A 72 6.56 8.28 -7.36
CA PHE A 72 5.91 8.93 -6.20
C PHE A 72 6.03 10.45 -6.33
N THR A 73 4.90 11.16 -6.25
CA THR A 73 4.87 12.61 -6.26
C THR A 73 4.09 13.16 -5.05
N GLY A 74 4.37 14.41 -4.68
CA GLY A 74 3.64 15.12 -3.63
C GLY A 74 3.72 14.47 -2.25
N LYS A 75 2.55 14.25 -1.62
CA LYS A 75 2.43 13.74 -0.24
C LYS A 75 3.04 12.35 -0.08
N MET A 76 2.91 11.49 -1.08
CA MET A 76 3.44 10.13 -1.08
C MET A 76 4.98 10.14 -1.05
N HIS A 77 5.60 11.03 -1.84
CA HIS A 77 7.05 11.24 -1.81
C HIS A 77 7.54 11.76 -0.47
N SER A 78 6.88 12.77 0.10
CA SER A 78 7.25 13.34 1.39
C SER A 78 7.12 12.33 2.54
N TYR A 79 6.08 11.50 2.53
CA TYR A 79 5.91 10.44 3.52
C TYR A 79 7.01 9.38 3.38
N MET A 80 7.26 8.90 2.16
CA MET A 80 8.31 7.91 1.92
C MET A 80 9.67 8.40 2.42
N HIS A 81 10.01 9.65 2.11
CA HIS A 81 11.26 10.24 2.59
C HIS A 81 11.34 10.24 4.12
N LYS A 82 10.24 10.58 4.82
CA LYS A 82 10.21 10.57 6.28
C LYS A 82 10.30 9.16 6.86
N ALA A 83 9.57 8.20 6.31
CA ALA A 83 9.58 6.81 6.78
C ALA A 83 10.98 6.18 6.68
N MET A 84 11.74 6.53 5.64
CA MET A 84 13.11 6.07 5.42
C MET A 84 14.16 6.68 6.37
N LEU A 85 13.80 7.72 7.14
CA LEU A 85 14.68 8.37 8.12
C LEU A 85 14.47 7.86 9.56
N SER A 86 13.52 6.96 9.78
CA SER A 86 13.22 6.42 11.11
C SER A 86 14.12 5.21 11.42
N ASP A 87 14.93 5.34 12.47
CA ASP A 87 15.95 4.35 12.86
C ASP A 87 15.63 3.67 14.22
N ASN A 88 14.57 4.11 14.91
CA ASN A 88 14.18 3.58 16.22
C ASN A 88 13.10 2.49 16.07
N PRO A 89 13.33 1.25 16.57
CA PRO A 89 12.40 0.13 16.40
C PRO A 89 10.95 0.38 16.88
N HIS A 90 10.77 1.09 18.00
CA HIS A 90 9.43 1.39 18.51
C HIS A 90 8.74 2.45 17.64
N GLN A 91 9.48 3.47 17.19
CA GLN A 91 8.96 4.45 16.25
C GLN A 91 8.64 3.81 14.90
N LEU A 92 9.41 2.79 14.49
CA LEU A 92 9.21 2.10 13.23
C LEU A 92 7.87 1.35 13.18
N LEU A 93 7.49 0.67 14.27
CA LEU A 93 6.18 0.02 14.36
C LEU A 93 5.03 1.04 14.39
N GLU A 94 5.18 2.15 15.13
CA GLU A 94 4.21 3.24 15.10
C GLU A 94 4.08 3.89 13.71
N ASP A 95 5.20 4.11 13.03
CA ASP A 95 5.25 4.71 11.70
C ASP A 95 4.67 3.77 10.64
N ALA A 96 4.85 2.45 10.80
CA ALA A 96 4.18 1.43 10.00
C ALA A 96 2.66 1.50 10.18
N VAL A 97 2.16 1.55 11.43
CA VAL A 97 0.73 1.71 11.71
C VAL A 97 0.18 3.01 11.09
N LYS A 98 0.84 4.15 11.32
CA LYS A 98 0.42 5.46 10.78
C LYS A 98 0.46 5.45 9.24
N GLY A 99 1.45 4.79 8.65
CA GLY A 99 1.58 4.64 7.21
C GLY A 99 0.42 3.89 6.58
N LEU A 100 0.16 2.69 7.10
CA LEU A 100 -0.94 1.87 6.61
C LEU A 100 -2.30 2.52 6.85
N ASP A 101 -2.54 3.11 8.02
CA ASP A 101 -3.84 3.74 8.33
C ASP A 101 -4.11 4.93 7.40
N ASN A 102 -3.12 5.83 7.24
CA ASN A 102 -3.29 7.02 6.41
C ASN A 102 -3.29 6.71 4.91
N TYR A 103 -2.36 5.88 4.43
CA TYR A 103 -2.15 5.68 2.99
C TYR A 103 -2.71 4.37 2.46
N GLY A 104 -2.63 3.29 3.24
CA GLY A 104 -3.19 1.99 2.85
C GLY A 104 -4.71 1.92 2.99
N VAL A 105 -5.28 2.64 3.97
CA VAL A 105 -6.72 2.66 4.25
C VAL A 105 -7.34 3.99 3.83
N GLN A 106 -7.12 5.09 4.56
CA GLN A 106 -7.86 6.34 4.35
C GLN A 106 -7.67 6.91 2.94
N TYR A 107 -6.41 7.11 2.50
CA TYR A 107 -6.14 7.64 1.16
C TYR A 107 -6.65 6.71 0.06
N SER A 108 -6.46 5.39 0.21
CA SER A 108 -6.98 4.40 -0.74
C SER A 108 -8.50 4.51 -0.86
N GLU A 109 -9.23 4.61 0.25
CA GLU A 109 -10.68 4.80 0.26
C GLU A 109 -11.08 6.09 -0.46
N GLU A 110 -10.39 7.20 -0.21
CA GLU A 110 -10.65 8.47 -0.92
C GLU A 110 -10.41 8.35 -2.44
N VAL A 111 -9.40 7.59 -2.85
CA VAL A 111 -9.06 7.37 -4.27
C VAL A 111 -10.12 6.53 -4.97
N VAL A 112 -10.70 5.53 -4.29
CA VAL A 112 -11.65 4.57 -4.89
C VAL A 112 -13.12 4.86 -4.58
N LYS A 113 -13.42 6.07 -4.09
CA LYS A 113 -14.79 6.52 -3.77
C LYS A 113 -15.71 6.64 -5.00
N GLY A 114 -15.17 6.56 -6.21
CA GLY A 114 -15.84 6.88 -7.47
C GLY A 114 -16.24 5.69 -8.34
N ASP A 115 -16.19 5.92 -9.66
CA ASP A 115 -16.80 5.18 -10.76
C ASP A 115 -16.07 3.88 -11.13
N LEU A 116 -15.64 3.09 -10.13
CA LEU A 116 -15.08 1.77 -10.40
C LEU A 116 -16.14 0.81 -10.91
N ASP A 117 -15.83 0.11 -12.00
CA ASP A 117 -16.62 -1.05 -12.42
C ASP A 117 -16.59 -2.15 -11.32
N PRO A 118 -17.56 -3.08 -11.32
CA PRO A 118 -17.70 -4.07 -10.25
C PRO A 118 -16.44 -4.90 -9.95
N GLU A 119 -15.67 -5.25 -10.97
CA GLU A 119 -14.47 -6.07 -10.81
C GLU A 119 -13.31 -5.23 -10.24
N SER A 120 -13.11 -4.03 -10.77
CA SER A 120 -12.11 -3.08 -10.25
C SER A 120 -12.39 -2.71 -8.80
N LYS A 121 -13.68 -2.52 -8.46
CA LYS A 121 -14.12 -2.25 -7.08
C LYS A 121 -13.79 -3.40 -6.15
N GLN A 122 -14.07 -4.64 -6.56
CA GLN A 122 -13.77 -5.82 -5.74
C GLN A 122 -12.26 -5.93 -5.46
N ILE A 123 -11.41 -5.70 -6.47
CA ILE A 123 -9.95 -5.73 -6.29
C ILE A 123 -9.51 -4.61 -5.35
N ALA A 124 -9.99 -3.38 -5.55
CA ALA A 124 -9.67 -2.26 -4.68
C ALA A 124 -10.06 -2.52 -3.21
N GLU A 125 -11.26 -3.06 -2.98
CA GLU A 125 -11.74 -3.44 -1.65
C GLU A 125 -10.86 -4.53 -1.01
N GLU A 126 -10.40 -5.52 -1.78
CA GLU A 126 -9.48 -6.54 -1.29
C GLU A 126 -8.14 -5.94 -0.81
N VAL A 127 -7.58 -5.00 -1.58
CA VAL A 127 -6.33 -4.30 -1.23
C VAL A 127 -6.50 -3.46 0.04
N ILE A 128 -7.61 -2.73 0.16
CA ILE A 128 -7.91 -1.90 1.34
C ILE A 128 -8.16 -2.78 2.57
N ASN A 129 -8.89 -3.88 2.42
CA ASN A 129 -9.16 -4.82 3.51
C ASN A 129 -7.88 -5.50 4.01
N THR A 130 -6.95 -5.82 3.10
CA THR A 130 -5.61 -6.28 3.49
C THR A 130 -4.91 -5.24 4.36
N SER A 131 -4.94 -3.98 3.96
CA SER A 131 -4.34 -2.89 4.73
C SER A 131 -4.98 -2.74 6.11
N ARG A 132 -6.32 -2.78 6.22
CA ARG A 132 -7.05 -2.75 7.50
C ARG A 132 -6.64 -3.89 8.43
N LYS A 133 -6.60 -5.12 7.92
CA LYS A 133 -6.13 -6.31 8.67
C LYS A 133 -4.71 -6.12 9.19
N GLN A 134 -3.81 -5.59 8.36
CA GLN A 134 -2.43 -5.36 8.75
C GLN A 134 -2.30 -4.27 9.83
N VAL A 135 -3.09 -3.20 9.75
CA VAL A 135 -3.18 -2.18 10.83
C VAL A 135 -3.55 -2.83 12.16
N ASP A 136 -4.55 -3.72 12.18
CA ASP A 136 -4.99 -4.40 13.40
C ASP A 136 -3.90 -5.30 13.99
N ILE A 137 -3.20 -6.06 13.14
CA ILE A 137 -2.07 -6.90 13.58
C ILE A 137 -0.96 -6.02 14.21
N LEU A 138 -0.55 -4.95 13.53
CA LEU A 138 0.52 -4.09 14.03
C LEU A 138 0.12 -3.36 15.32
N LYS A 139 -1.15 -2.97 15.49
CA LYS A 139 -1.67 -2.39 16.73
C LYS A 139 -1.66 -3.38 17.89
N GLN A 140 -1.84 -4.68 17.65
CA GLN A 140 -1.73 -5.71 18.69
C GLN A 140 -0.28 -5.90 19.15
N LEU A 141 0.69 -5.69 18.26
CA LEU A 141 2.12 -5.77 18.58
C LEU A 141 2.66 -4.54 19.34
N LEU A 142 1.91 -3.43 19.37
CA LEU A 142 2.24 -2.22 20.15
C LEU A 142 1.78 -2.27 21.61
N GLN A 143 0.98 -3.27 22.00
CA GLN A 143 0.43 -3.42 23.35
C GLN A 143 1.42 -4.11 24.29
#